data_AF-A0A943ZXQ3-F1
#
_entry.id   AF-A0A943ZXQ3-F1
#
_cell.length_a   1.000
_cell.length_b   1.000
_cell.length_c   1.000
_cell.angle_alpha   90.00
_cell.angle_beta   90.00
_cell.angle_gamma   90.00
#
_symmetry.space_group_name_H-M   'P 1'
#
loop_
_entity.id
_entity.type
_entity.pdbx_description
1 polymer ?
#
loop_
_entity_poly.entity_id
_entity_poly.type
_entity_poly.pdbx_seq_one_letter_code
_entity_poly.pdbx_strand_id
1 'polypeptide(L)'
;NLKADDIVNMGMARLARAPVLLAGDIDRGGVFASLYGTMALLEADERAMVKGTVINKFRGDAALLRPGLDMLEELTQIPVLGVVPWLELDLDDEDSLSPRLSAGRREAPLDVAVIRLPHISNFTDFNALGRHPAIGLRYTDRPEDLGQPDLVILPGTKSTLSDLAWLRRRGLDRAVLALAAAGTPVAGICGGYQMLGQRVDDPDGVEGGGCQEGLGLLPVSTQFSREKTRTRRRAAFPACSGLFAPLAGCPLEGYEIHMGDSGSEGLFSVRENVMGTYLHGFFDAPELRDRLVSLLLARKGLAWTGEAGPEDGQAYREEQYDKLAAALRDSLDMEAVYRILEQGLD
;
A
#
# COMPACT_ATOMS: atom_id res chain seq x y z
N ASN A 1 1.27 27.38 9.04
CA ASN A 1 1.60 26.11 9.71
C ASN A 1 0.29 25.56 10.26
N LEU A 2 -0.13 24.34 9.89
CA LEU A 2 -1.38 23.70 10.33
C LEU A 2 -1.33 23.27 11.82
N LYS A 3 -0.52 23.96 12.63
CA LYS A 3 -0.14 23.61 14.01
C LYS A 3 -1.32 23.53 14.97
N ALA A 4 -2.38 24.30 14.71
CA ALA A 4 -3.61 24.25 15.50
C ALA A 4 -4.36 22.91 15.36
N ASP A 5 -4.18 22.22 14.22
CA ASP A 5 -4.91 21.01 13.86
C ASP A 5 -4.00 19.78 13.68
N ASP A 6 -2.67 19.95 13.70
CA ASP A 6 -1.69 18.85 13.59
C ASP A 6 -1.37 18.25 14.97
N ILE A 7 -2.03 17.14 15.27
CA ILE A 7 -1.83 16.38 16.51
C ILE A 7 -0.64 15.43 16.39
N VAL A 8 -0.28 14.95 15.20
CA VAL A 8 0.40 13.65 15.01
C VAL A 8 1.90 13.69 15.29
N ASN A 9 2.53 14.87 15.16
CA ASN A 9 3.97 15.04 15.33
C ASN A 9 4.33 15.60 16.72
N MET A 10 4.68 16.89 16.79
CA MET A 10 5.07 17.55 18.05
C MET A 10 3.94 17.57 19.09
N GLY A 11 2.68 17.57 18.65
CA GLY A 11 1.51 17.43 19.53
C GLY A 11 1.57 16.12 20.33
N MET A 12 1.71 14.99 19.65
CA MET A 12 1.88 13.67 20.28
C MET A 12 3.14 13.62 21.15
N ALA A 13 4.27 14.15 20.67
CA ALA A 13 5.51 14.16 21.44
C ALA A 13 5.33 14.92 22.76
N ARG A 14 4.67 16.10 22.73
CA ARG A 14 4.37 16.91 23.93
C ARG A 14 3.45 16.16 24.90
N LEU A 15 2.40 15.51 24.39
CA LEU A 15 1.45 14.74 25.21
C LEU A 15 2.13 13.53 25.89
N ALA A 16 2.98 12.82 25.14
CA ALA A 16 3.73 11.67 25.63
C ALA A 16 4.98 12.05 26.45
N ARG A 17 5.37 13.34 26.45
CA ARG A 17 6.67 13.83 26.96
C ARG A 17 7.84 13.04 26.36
N ALA A 18 7.77 12.77 25.06
CA ALA A 18 8.75 11.95 24.36
C ALA A 18 9.89 12.81 23.78
N PRO A 19 11.15 12.38 23.89
CA PRO A 19 12.23 12.99 23.14
C PRO A 19 12.03 12.78 21.63
N VAL A 20 12.52 13.72 20.83
CA VAL A 20 12.30 13.77 19.38
C VAL A 20 13.63 13.69 18.64
N LEU A 21 13.67 12.86 17.60
CA LEU A 21 14.71 12.88 16.60
C LEU A 21 14.15 13.47 15.31
N LEU A 22 14.85 14.44 14.73
CA LEU A 22 14.43 15.07 13.48
C LEU A 22 15.19 14.45 12.29
N ALA A 23 14.49 13.71 11.45
CA ALA A 23 15.06 13.11 10.25
C ALA A 23 14.87 14.00 9.01
N GLY A 24 15.93 14.21 8.24
CA GLY A 24 15.92 14.99 7.00
C GLY A 24 16.26 14.13 5.78
N ASP A 25 15.49 14.27 4.70
CA ASP A 25 15.73 13.57 3.43
C ASP A 25 16.72 14.35 2.56
N ILE A 26 17.93 13.82 2.37
CA ILE A 26 18.96 14.48 1.54
C ILE A 26 18.80 14.24 0.04
N ASP A 27 18.11 13.18 -0.37
CA ASP A 27 17.90 12.84 -1.79
C ASP A 27 17.02 13.89 -2.49
N ARG A 28 16.13 14.55 -1.72
CA ARG A 28 15.33 15.69 -2.19
C ARG A 28 16.10 17.02 -2.30
N GLY A 29 17.33 17.08 -1.78
CA GLY A 29 18.14 18.28 -1.71
C GLY A 29 17.72 19.26 -0.60
N GLY A 30 18.64 20.16 -0.22
CA GLY A 30 18.37 21.23 0.75
C GLY A 30 18.22 20.78 2.22
N VAL A 31 18.64 19.54 2.55
CA VAL A 31 18.40 18.94 3.89
C VAL A 31 18.88 19.80 5.05
N PHE A 32 20.05 20.43 4.94
CA PHE A 32 20.61 21.29 5.99
C PHE A 32 19.73 22.50 6.28
N ALA A 33 19.29 23.18 5.22
CA ALA A 33 18.40 24.32 5.33
C ALA A 33 17.02 23.89 5.86
N SER A 34 16.54 22.70 5.47
CA SER A 34 15.27 22.15 5.98
C SER A 34 15.35 21.85 7.48
N LEU A 35 16.38 21.14 7.93
CA LEU A 35 16.55 20.80 9.35
C LEU A 35 16.75 22.05 10.20
N TYR A 36 17.63 22.94 9.78
CA TYR A 36 17.85 24.21 10.45
C TYR A 36 16.58 25.08 10.47
N GLY A 37 15.90 25.20 9.33
CA GLY A 37 14.65 25.96 9.21
C GLY A 37 13.56 25.41 10.13
N THR A 38 13.38 24.09 10.18
CA THR A 38 12.46 23.45 11.14
C THR A 38 12.84 23.81 12.58
N MET A 39 14.11 23.62 12.95
CA MET A 39 14.63 23.94 14.29
C MET A 39 14.43 25.41 14.67
N ALA A 40 14.55 26.33 13.72
CA ALA A 40 14.36 27.77 13.94
C ALA A 40 12.87 28.17 14.04
N LEU A 41 11.96 27.36 13.51
CA LEU A 41 10.51 27.61 13.52
C LEU A 41 9.79 26.95 14.71
N LEU A 42 10.43 26.00 15.40
CA LEU A 42 9.88 25.37 16.61
C LEU A 42 9.83 26.37 17.78
N GLU A 43 8.81 26.24 18.62
CA GLU A 43 8.77 26.97 19.89
C GLU A 43 9.84 26.45 20.85
N ALA A 44 10.19 27.23 21.88
CA ALA A 44 11.29 26.90 22.77
C ALA A 44 11.09 25.56 23.50
N ASP A 45 9.85 25.25 23.90
CA ASP A 45 9.49 23.97 24.53
C ASP A 45 9.64 22.81 23.55
N GLU A 46 9.17 22.97 22.30
CA GLU A 46 9.28 21.98 21.23
C GLU A 46 10.73 21.73 20.84
N ARG A 47 11.51 22.79 20.71
CA ARG A 47 12.92 22.73 20.40
C ARG A 47 13.70 21.96 21.45
N ALA A 48 13.36 22.14 22.73
CA ALA A 48 13.98 21.42 23.84
C ALA A 48 13.68 19.90 23.84
N MET A 49 12.59 19.47 23.17
CA MET A 49 12.27 18.05 23.01
C MET A 49 13.12 17.38 21.94
N VAL A 50 13.66 18.13 20.98
CA VAL A 50 14.55 17.57 19.96
C VAL A 50 15.90 17.25 20.60
N LYS A 51 16.32 15.98 20.55
CA LYS A 51 17.56 15.49 21.15
C LYS A 51 18.60 15.07 20.12
N GLY A 52 18.24 15.04 18.84
CA GLY A 52 19.15 14.67 17.76
C GLY A 52 18.55 14.91 16.38
N THR A 53 19.41 14.99 15.38
CA THR A 53 19.01 14.99 13.97
C THR A 53 19.59 13.77 13.24
N VAL A 54 18.92 13.32 12.18
CA VAL A 54 19.36 12.21 11.33
C VAL A 54 19.33 12.66 9.88
N ILE A 55 20.42 12.46 9.15
CA ILE A 55 20.42 12.61 7.70
C ILE A 55 20.02 11.27 7.08
N ASN A 56 18.99 11.26 6.26
CA ASN A 56 18.46 10.04 5.64
C ASN A 56 18.67 10.05 4.13
N LYS A 57 18.82 8.86 3.53
CA LYS A 57 18.92 8.60 2.09
C LYS A 57 20.16 9.18 1.40
N PHE A 58 21.31 9.16 2.09
CA PHE A 58 22.55 9.68 1.50
C PHE A 58 23.18 8.73 0.47
N ARG A 59 23.67 9.28 -0.64
CA ARG A 59 24.40 8.51 -1.67
C ARG A 59 25.87 8.90 -1.67
N GLY A 60 26.75 7.91 -1.51
CA GLY A 60 28.21 8.09 -1.54
C GLY A 60 28.86 7.93 -0.17
N ASP A 61 30.08 8.47 -0.04
CA ASP A 61 30.87 8.37 1.19
C ASP A 61 30.43 9.42 2.22
N ALA A 62 29.89 8.95 3.35
CA ALA A 62 29.38 9.81 4.41
C ALA A 62 30.46 10.72 5.03
N ALA A 63 31.74 10.35 4.92
CA ALA A 63 32.84 11.19 5.40
C ALA A 63 32.89 12.55 4.70
N LEU A 64 32.42 12.63 3.45
CA LEU A 64 32.36 13.88 2.67
C LEU A 64 31.34 14.88 3.22
N LEU A 65 30.33 14.42 3.97
CA LEU A 65 29.32 15.29 4.57
C LEU A 65 29.79 15.97 5.86
N ARG A 66 30.91 15.53 6.45
CA ARG A 66 31.33 15.95 7.79
C ARG A 66 31.28 17.47 8.02
N PRO A 67 31.81 18.33 7.12
CA PRO A 67 31.75 19.78 7.33
C PRO A 67 30.33 20.34 7.39
N GLY A 68 29.39 19.76 6.63
CA GLY A 68 27.99 20.15 6.65
C GLY A 68 27.27 19.70 7.92
N LEU A 69 27.62 18.52 8.45
CA LEU A 69 27.11 18.03 9.72
C LEU A 69 27.58 18.92 10.87
N ASP A 70 28.88 19.22 10.94
CA ASP A 70 29.46 20.07 11.99
C ASP A 70 28.80 21.47 11.98
N MET A 71 28.56 22.05 10.80
CA MET A 71 27.83 23.31 10.65
C MET A 71 26.37 23.22 11.16
N LEU A 72 25.68 22.11 10.89
CA LEU A 72 24.31 21.91 11.36
C LEU A 72 24.25 21.81 12.89
N GLU A 73 25.18 21.07 13.49
CA GLU A 73 25.31 20.97 14.95
C GLU A 73 25.59 22.34 15.58
N GLU A 74 26.49 23.14 14.99
CA GLU A 74 26.78 24.50 15.44
C GLU A 74 25.55 25.42 15.35
N LEU A 75 24.79 25.35 14.26
CA LEU A 75 23.62 26.21 14.07
C LEU A 75 22.43 25.79 14.96
N THR A 76 22.23 24.49 15.16
CA THR A 76 21.06 23.95 15.87
C THR A 76 21.32 23.73 17.35
N GLN A 77 22.59 23.58 17.75
CA GLN A 77 23.03 23.15 19.09
C GLN A 77 22.51 21.75 19.46
N ILE A 78 22.29 20.90 18.45
CA ILE A 78 21.78 19.53 18.60
C ILE A 78 22.68 18.58 17.80
N PRO A 79 23.03 17.41 18.34
CA PRO A 79 23.89 16.46 17.64
C PRO A 79 23.23 15.86 16.40
N VAL A 80 24.05 15.54 15.40
CA VAL A 80 23.68 14.65 14.29
C VAL A 80 24.01 13.23 14.73
N LEU A 81 22.97 12.41 14.93
CA LEU A 81 23.13 11.04 15.42
C LEU A 81 23.56 10.06 14.34
N GLY A 82 23.54 10.45 13.06
CA GLY A 82 24.05 9.62 11.99
C GLY A 82 23.58 10.02 10.60
N VAL A 83 24.15 9.34 9.61
CA VAL A 83 23.83 9.49 8.20
C VAL A 83 23.44 8.13 7.65
N VAL A 84 22.14 7.93 7.44
CA VAL A 84 21.59 6.70 6.86
C VAL A 84 21.79 6.73 5.34
N PRO A 85 22.43 5.71 4.76
CA PRO A 85 22.64 5.66 3.32
C PRO A 85 21.32 5.45 2.58
N TRP A 86 21.36 5.65 1.27
CA TRP A 86 20.29 5.19 0.39
C TRP A 86 20.23 3.67 0.41
N LEU A 87 19.08 3.14 0.82
CA LEU A 87 18.84 1.70 0.88
C LEU A 87 17.83 1.32 -0.21
N GLU A 88 18.14 0.27 -0.95
CA GLU A 88 17.19 -0.38 -1.86
C GLU A 88 16.45 -1.47 -1.08
N LEU A 89 15.31 -1.08 -0.49
CA LEU A 89 14.47 -1.96 0.30
C LEU A 89 13.09 -2.09 -0.33
N ASP A 90 12.54 -3.31 -0.36
CA ASP A 90 11.16 -3.55 -0.78
C ASP A 90 10.23 -3.60 0.44
N LEU A 91 10.08 -2.44 1.09
CA LEU A 91 9.13 -2.25 2.19
C LEU A 91 7.76 -1.84 1.65
N ASP A 92 6.72 -2.23 2.37
CA ASP A 92 5.36 -1.79 2.07
C ASP A 92 5.25 -0.27 2.30
N ASP A 93 4.77 0.45 1.30
CA ASP A 93 4.62 1.90 1.39
C ASP A 93 3.44 2.27 2.30
N GLU A 94 3.61 3.33 3.08
CA GLU A 94 2.57 3.82 3.99
C GLU A 94 1.58 4.79 3.31
N ASP A 95 2.05 5.57 2.32
CA ASP A 95 1.26 6.63 1.69
C ASP A 95 0.93 6.36 0.21
N SER A 96 -0.24 6.85 -0.18
CA SER A 96 -0.80 6.91 -1.53
C SER A 96 0.00 7.74 -2.54
N LEU A 97 1.05 8.44 -2.09
CA LEU A 97 2.03 9.11 -2.95
C LEU A 97 3.22 8.22 -3.36
N SER A 98 3.10 6.90 -3.16
CA SER A 98 4.12 5.93 -3.54
C SER A 98 4.53 6.03 -5.02
N PRO A 99 5.84 6.02 -5.34
CA PRO A 99 6.35 5.91 -6.71
C PRO A 99 5.84 4.64 -7.44
N ARG A 100 5.45 3.59 -6.70
CA ARG A 100 4.88 2.37 -7.30
C ARG A 100 3.58 2.65 -8.06
N LEU A 101 2.83 3.68 -7.65
CA LEU A 101 1.58 4.09 -8.29
C LEU A 101 1.79 4.93 -9.57
N SER A 102 3.02 5.37 -9.83
CA SER A 102 3.42 6.07 -11.06
C SER A 102 4.41 5.26 -11.91
N ALA A 103 4.82 4.07 -11.44
CA ALA A 103 5.72 3.20 -12.17
C ALA A 103 5.09 2.72 -13.48
N GLY A 104 5.86 2.83 -14.56
CA GLY A 104 5.47 2.33 -15.87
C GLY A 104 5.42 0.81 -15.95
N ARG A 105 4.96 0.30 -17.09
CA ARG A 105 4.90 -1.15 -17.35
C ARG A 105 6.31 -1.77 -17.29
N ARG A 106 6.49 -2.76 -16.40
CA ARG A 106 7.66 -3.65 -16.44
C ARG A 106 7.49 -4.67 -17.57
N GLU A 107 8.57 -4.96 -18.30
CA GLU A 107 8.57 -6.07 -19.25
C GLU A 107 8.47 -7.40 -18.49
N ALA A 108 7.34 -8.09 -18.68
CA ALA A 108 7.06 -9.37 -18.06
C ALA A 108 6.08 -10.18 -18.93
N PRO A 109 6.05 -11.52 -18.80
CA PRO A 109 5.14 -12.38 -19.54
C PRO A 109 3.66 -12.06 -19.34
N LEU A 110 3.26 -11.62 -18.14
CA LEU A 110 1.88 -11.28 -17.80
C LEU A 110 1.73 -9.78 -17.53
N ASP A 111 0.68 -9.16 -18.06
CA ASP A 111 0.30 -7.77 -17.79
C ASP A 111 -0.86 -7.72 -16.78
N VAL A 112 -0.64 -7.12 -15.61
CA VAL A 112 -1.67 -6.93 -14.58
C VAL A 112 -1.94 -5.44 -14.41
N ALA A 113 -3.16 -5.02 -14.74
CA ALA A 113 -3.59 -3.63 -14.67
C ALA A 113 -4.45 -3.40 -13.41
N VAL A 114 -3.93 -2.61 -12.47
CA VAL A 114 -4.69 -2.15 -11.30
C VAL A 114 -5.29 -0.77 -11.61
N ILE A 115 -6.59 -0.61 -11.38
CA ILE A 115 -7.24 0.69 -11.56
C ILE A 115 -6.82 1.62 -10.43
N ARG A 116 -6.16 2.72 -10.76
CA ARG A 116 -5.72 3.74 -9.80
C ARG A 116 -6.91 4.63 -9.43
N LEU A 117 -7.63 4.23 -8.39
CA LEU A 117 -8.75 5.01 -7.85
C LEU A 117 -8.24 6.26 -7.11
N PRO A 118 -8.99 7.38 -7.12
CA PRO A 118 -8.64 8.60 -6.39
C PRO A 118 -8.47 8.39 -4.88
N HIS A 119 -9.30 7.55 -4.26
CA HIS A 119 -9.25 7.26 -2.83
C HIS A 119 -8.76 5.82 -2.56
N ILE A 120 -7.85 5.32 -3.41
CA ILE A 120 -7.27 3.98 -3.27
C ILE A 120 -6.78 3.74 -1.83
N SER A 121 -7.08 2.55 -1.32
CA SER A 121 -6.65 2.08 -0.01
C SER A 121 -5.99 0.72 -0.14
N ASN A 122 -5.15 0.38 0.84
CA ASN A 122 -4.47 -0.92 0.94
C ASN A 122 -3.80 -1.32 -0.40
N PHE A 123 -3.22 -0.36 -1.11
CA PHE A 123 -2.59 -0.57 -2.41
C PHE A 123 -1.40 -1.55 -2.35
N THR A 124 -0.90 -1.81 -1.15
CA THR A 124 0.12 -2.82 -0.85
C THR A 124 -0.39 -4.26 -1.01
N ASP A 125 -1.70 -4.49 -1.07
CA ASP A 125 -2.31 -5.83 -1.32
C ASP A 125 -1.77 -6.51 -2.59
N PHE A 126 -1.28 -5.72 -3.55
CA PHE A 126 -0.78 -6.22 -4.83
C PHE A 126 0.74 -6.35 -4.87
N ASN A 127 1.46 -5.96 -3.81
CA ASN A 127 2.92 -6.03 -3.75
C ASN A 127 3.40 -7.48 -3.91
N ALA A 128 2.79 -8.43 -3.21
CA ALA A 128 3.13 -9.85 -3.33
C ALA A 128 2.95 -10.38 -4.77
N LEU A 129 1.89 -9.94 -5.46
CA LEU A 129 1.67 -10.29 -6.86
C LEU A 129 2.73 -9.64 -7.78
N GLY A 130 3.05 -8.35 -7.57
CA GLY A 130 4.04 -7.61 -8.35
C GLY A 130 5.49 -8.08 -8.16
N ARG A 131 5.80 -8.70 -7.01
CA ARG A 131 7.10 -9.34 -6.74
C ARG A 131 7.31 -10.58 -7.61
N HIS A 132 6.25 -11.26 -8.06
CA HIS A 132 6.39 -12.43 -8.91
C HIS A 132 7.05 -12.06 -10.26
N PRO A 133 8.16 -12.71 -10.68
CA PRO A 133 8.90 -12.28 -11.88
C PRO A 133 8.11 -12.37 -13.18
N ALA A 134 7.14 -13.28 -13.25
CA ALA A 134 6.21 -13.40 -14.40
C ALA A 134 5.25 -12.21 -14.57
N ILE A 135 5.09 -11.35 -13.55
CA ILE A 135 4.04 -10.34 -13.48
C ILE A 135 4.62 -8.95 -13.76
N GLY A 136 4.05 -8.25 -14.73
CA GLY A 136 4.22 -6.82 -14.95
C GLY A 136 3.01 -6.11 -14.36
N LEU A 137 3.12 -5.68 -13.10
CA LEU A 137 2.05 -4.95 -12.43
C LEU A 137 2.16 -3.45 -12.74
N ARG A 138 1.06 -2.83 -13.13
CA ARG A 138 0.98 -1.40 -13.41
C ARG A 138 -0.33 -0.81 -12.92
N TYR A 139 -0.29 0.48 -12.62
CA TYR A 139 -1.45 1.26 -12.22
C TYR A 139 -1.91 2.16 -13.37
N THR A 140 -3.22 2.27 -13.59
CA THR A 140 -3.79 3.16 -14.61
C THR A 140 -5.06 3.85 -14.13
N ASP A 141 -5.21 5.13 -14.47
CA ASP A 141 -6.42 5.92 -14.26
C ASP A 141 -7.09 6.30 -15.59
N ARG A 142 -6.66 5.74 -16.73
CA ARG A 142 -7.13 6.07 -18.08
C ARG A 142 -7.58 4.83 -18.86
N PRO A 143 -8.77 4.85 -19.49
CA PRO A 143 -9.25 3.71 -20.27
C PRO A 143 -8.33 3.29 -21.42
N GLU A 144 -7.74 4.25 -22.12
CA GLU A 144 -6.83 4.01 -23.24
C GLU A 144 -5.56 3.26 -22.84
N ASP A 145 -5.13 3.41 -21.59
CA ASP A 145 -3.94 2.75 -21.06
C ASP A 145 -4.24 1.30 -20.64
N LEU A 146 -5.50 0.87 -20.57
CA LEU A 146 -5.84 -0.51 -20.17
C LEU A 146 -5.32 -1.53 -21.19
N GLY A 147 -5.42 -1.26 -22.49
CA GLY A 147 -5.02 -2.20 -23.53
C GLY A 147 -5.76 -3.54 -23.41
N GLN A 148 -5.00 -4.65 -23.42
CA GLN A 148 -5.51 -6.01 -23.23
C GLN A 148 -4.69 -6.70 -22.15
N PRO A 149 -4.94 -6.38 -20.86
CA PRO A 149 -4.18 -6.96 -19.77
C PRO A 149 -4.60 -8.43 -19.57
N ASP A 150 -3.71 -9.20 -18.94
CA ASP A 150 -3.97 -10.59 -18.57
C ASP A 150 -4.81 -10.68 -17.28
N LEU A 151 -4.89 -9.61 -16.48
CA LEU A 151 -5.77 -9.45 -15.32
C LEU A 151 -6.05 -7.96 -15.06
N VAL A 152 -7.31 -7.60 -14.78
CA VAL A 152 -7.70 -6.28 -14.28
C VAL A 152 -8.05 -6.37 -12.80
N ILE A 153 -7.57 -5.42 -12.00
CA ILE A 153 -7.86 -5.36 -10.56
C ILE A 153 -8.53 -4.03 -10.21
N LEU A 154 -9.70 -4.09 -9.56
CA LEU A 154 -10.31 -2.96 -8.86
C LEU A 154 -9.88 -3.04 -7.38
N PRO A 155 -9.08 -2.09 -6.88
CA PRO A 155 -8.53 -2.17 -5.54
C PRO A 155 -9.53 -1.70 -4.47
N GLY A 156 -9.11 -1.78 -3.21
CA GLY A 156 -9.83 -1.14 -2.10
C GLY A 156 -9.88 0.38 -2.27
N THR A 157 -10.92 0.99 -1.70
CA THR A 157 -11.05 2.45 -1.60
C THR A 157 -11.66 2.85 -0.26
N LYS A 158 -11.39 4.08 0.18
CA LYS A 158 -12.02 4.71 1.35
C LYS A 158 -13.33 5.45 1.01
N SER A 159 -13.71 5.52 -0.27
CA SER A 159 -14.95 6.17 -0.71
C SER A 159 -15.51 5.49 -1.96
N THR A 160 -16.20 4.37 -1.74
CA THR A 160 -16.66 3.47 -2.80
C THR A 160 -17.63 4.15 -3.77
N LEU A 161 -18.62 4.89 -3.27
CA LEU A 161 -19.59 5.59 -4.12
C LEU A 161 -18.96 6.73 -4.94
N SER A 162 -18.03 7.48 -4.35
CA SER A 162 -17.32 8.58 -5.04
C SER A 162 -16.43 8.04 -6.16
N ASP A 163 -15.67 6.98 -5.86
CA ASP A 163 -14.77 6.36 -6.83
C ASP A 163 -15.53 5.59 -7.92
N LEU A 164 -16.67 4.97 -7.61
CA LEU A 164 -17.55 4.39 -8.62
C LEU A 164 -18.06 5.47 -9.58
N ALA A 165 -18.55 6.60 -9.07
CA ALA A 165 -18.96 7.72 -9.91
C ALA A 165 -17.79 8.27 -10.74
N TRP A 166 -16.57 8.31 -10.18
CA TRP A 166 -15.37 8.70 -10.89
C TRP A 166 -15.02 7.73 -12.04
N LEU A 167 -15.08 6.41 -11.81
CA LEU A 167 -14.87 5.38 -12.85
C LEU A 167 -15.79 5.61 -14.05
N ARG A 168 -17.07 5.89 -13.78
CA ARG A 168 -18.08 6.19 -14.81
C ARG A 168 -17.76 7.47 -15.58
N ARG A 169 -17.41 8.55 -14.88
CA ARG A 169 -17.02 9.83 -15.53
C ARG A 169 -15.79 9.66 -16.43
N ARG A 170 -14.85 8.79 -16.06
CA ARG A 170 -13.65 8.49 -16.85
C ARG A 170 -13.90 7.49 -17.97
N GLY A 171 -15.04 6.79 -17.99
CA GLY A 171 -15.33 5.71 -18.93
C GLY A 171 -14.56 4.41 -18.63
N LEU A 172 -13.92 4.31 -17.46
CA LEU A 172 -13.19 3.12 -17.04
C LEU A 172 -14.15 1.96 -16.73
N ASP A 173 -15.34 2.25 -16.22
CA ASP A 173 -16.40 1.26 -15.99
C ASP A 173 -16.73 0.48 -17.28
N ARG A 174 -16.93 1.19 -18.39
CA ARG A 174 -17.22 0.60 -19.70
C ARG A 174 -16.06 -0.22 -20.24
N ALA A 175 -14.83 0.27 -20.05
CA ALA A 175 -13.63 -0.46 -20.48
C ALA A 175 -13.46 -1.77 -19.69
N VAL A 176 -13.65 -1.74 -18.37
CA VAL A 176 -13.62 -2.94 -17.52
C VAL A 176 -14.73 -3.92 -17.94
N LEU A 177 -15.95 -3.44 -18.17
CA LEU A 177 -17.07 -4.29 -18.64
C LEU A 177 -16.77 -4.94 -19.99
N ALA A 178 -16.18 -4.20 -20.94
CA ALA A 178 -15.80 -4.73 -22.23
C ALA A 178 -14.70 -5.81 -22.12
N LEU A 179 -13.70 -5.59 -21.26
CA LEU A 179 -12.65 -6.57 -20.98
C LEU A 179 -13.23 -7.84 -20.33
N ALA A 180 -14.09 -7.68 -19.33
CA ALA A 180 -14.77 -8.81 -18.68
C ALA A 180 -15.59 -9.61 -19.70
N ALA A 181 -16.35 -8.95 -20.57
CA ALA A 181 -17.13 -9.60 -21.63
C ALA A 181 -16.26 -10.31 -22.68
N ALA A 182 -15.05 -9.81 -22.93
CA ALA A 182 -14.05 -10.46 -23.79
C ALA A 182 -13.33 -11.64 -23.10
N GLY A 183 -13.66 -11.94 -21.85
CA GLY A 183 -13.07 -13.04 -21.07
C GLY A 183 -11.77 -12.68 -20.36
N THR A 184 -11.39 -11.39 -20.31
CA THR A 184 -10.27 -10.93 -19.49
C THR A 184 -10.62 -11.09 -18.01
N PRO A 185 -9.75 -11.71 -17.19
CA PRO A 185 -10.00 -11.88 -15.76
C PRO A 185 -10.14 -10.53 -15.04
N VAL A 186 -11.11 -10.42 -14.14
CA VAL A 186 -11.32 -9.22 -13.30
C VAL A 186 -11.39 -9.61 -11.83
N ALA A 187 -10.61 -8.94 -10.98
CA ALA A 187 -10.63 -9.12 -9.53
C ALA A 187 -11.00 -7.81 -8.82
N GLY A 188 -11.88 -7.87 -7.83
CA GLY A 188 -12.20 -6.75 -6.94
C GLY A 188 -11.76 -7.05 -5.50
N ILE A 189 -11.09 -6.10 -4.85
CA ILE A 189 -10.73 -6.20 -3.43
C ILE A 189 -11.46 -5.13 -2.64
N CYS A 190 -12.16 -5.51 -1.57
CA CYS A 190 -12.92 -4.65 -0.68
C CYS A 190 -13.83 -3.67 -1.43
N GLY A 191 -13.57 -2.36 -1.42
CA GLY A 191 -14.33 -1.39 -2.22
C GLY A 191 -14.45 -1.76 -3.71
N GLY A 192 -13.40 -2.30 -4.32
CA GLY A 192 -13.46 -2.79 -5.69
C GLY A 192 -14.38 -4.00 -5.87
N TYR A 193 -14.45 -4.90 -4.88
CA TYR A 193 -15.42 -5.99 -4.87
C TYR A 193 -16.87 -5.47 -4.79
N GLN A 194 -17.11 -4.47 -3.95
CA GLN A 194 -18.42 -3.82 -3.83
C GLN A 194 -18.84 -3.18 -5.15
N MET A 195 -17.91 -2.49 -5.83
CA MET A 195 -18.15 -1.90 -7.16
C MET A 195 -18.52 -2.94 -8.21
N LEU A 196 -17.93 -4.14 -8.17
CA LEU A 196 -18.24 -5.23 -9.12
C LEU A 196 -19.64 -5.81 -8.92
N GLY A 197 -20.26 -5.57 -7.75
CA GLY A 197 -21.62 -5.98 -7.44
C GLY A 197 -22.70 -5.29 -8.27
N GLN A 198 -23.95 -5.62 -7.96
CA GLN A 198 -25.15 -5.04 -8.56
C GLN A 198 -25.40 -3.63 -8.03
N ARG A 199 -25.19 -3.39 -6.74
CA ARG A 199 -25.57 -2.13 -6.09
C ARG A 199 -24.75 -1.86 -4.83
N VAL A 200 -24.52 -0.57 -4.56
CA VAL A 200 -23.88 -0.07 -3.35
C VAL A 200 -24.78 1.01 -2.73
N ASP A 201 -25.21 0.79 -1.50
CA ASP A 201 -26.07 1.70 -0.73
C ASP A 201 -25.33 2.19 0.54
N ASP A 202 -25.29 3.50 0.78
CA ASP A 202 -24.80 4.12 2.01
C ASP A 202 -25.91 4.99 2.64
N PRO A 203 -26.90 4.35 3.30
CA PRO A 203 -28.03 5.07 3.89
C PRO A 203 -27.61 5.94 5.10
N ASP A 204 -26.51 5.57 5.77
CA ASP A 204 -26.03 6.22 6.99
C ASP A 204 -25.05 7.38 6.74
N GLY A 205 -24.60 7.56 5.49
CA GLY A 205 -23.66 8.61 5.12
C GLY A 205 -22.22 8.37 5.58
N VAL A 206 -21.83 7.10 5.76
CA VAL A 206 -20.52 6.72 6.32
C VAL A 206 -19.37 7.10 5.39
N GLU A 207 -19.56 6.98 4.07
CA GLU A 207 -18.58 7.31 3.03
C GLU A 207 -19.04 8.46 2.12
N GLY A 208 -19.97 9.28 2.61
CA GLY A 208 -20.55 10.42 1.88
C GLY A 208 -22.02 10.24 1.47
N GLY A 209 -22.58 9.04 1.68
CA GLY A 209 -24.00 8.75 1.52
C GLY A 209 -24.44 8.52 0.07
N GLY A 210 -25.65 7.98 -0.05
CA GLY A 210 -26.34 7.81 -1.32
C GLY A 210 -26.42 6.36 -1.78
N CYS A 211 -26.74 6.16 -3.04
CA CYS A 211 -26.94 4.85 -3.64
C CYS A 211 -26.51 4.89 -5.10
N GLN A 212 -25.79 3.88 -5.57
CA GLN A 212 -25.44 3.72 -6.97
C GLN A 212 -25.50 2.25 -7.40
N GLU A 213 -25.90 2.03 -8.66
CA GLU A 213 -25.72 0.73 -9.32
C GLU A 213 -24.23 0.46 -9.52
N GLY A 214 -23.80 -0.75 -9.18
CA GLY A 214 -22.44 -1.24 -9.44
C GLY A 214 -22.22 -1.61 -10.91
N LEU A 215 -21.17 -2.36 -11.19
CA LEU A 215 -20.87 -2.85 -12.54
C LEU A 215 -21.74 -4.06 -12.93
N GLY A 216 -22.37 -4.74 -11.98
CA GLY A 216 -23.27 -5.88 -12.22
C GLY A 216 -22.56 -7.16 -12.66
N LEU A 217 -21.25 -7.26 -12.42
CA LEU A 217 -20.43 -8.41 -12.79
C LEU A 217 -20.56 -9.54 -11.77
N LEU A 218 -20.79 -9.22 -10.50
CA LEU A 218 -21.00 -10.18 -9.42
C LEU A 218 -22.43 -10.09 -8.87
N PRO A 219 -23.04 -11.21 -8.44
CA PRO A 219 -24.40 -11.25 -7.91
C PRO A 219 -24.45 -10.84 -6.43
N VAL A 220 -23.89 -9.67 -6.11
CA VAL A 220 -23.79 -9.17 -4.73
C VAL A 220 -24.27 -7.73 -4.66
N SER A 221 -24.92 -7.37 -3.56
CA SER A 221 -25.30 -5.99 -3.27
C SER A 221 -24.73 -5.63 -1.90
N THR A 222 -24.16 -4.44 -1.79
CA THR A 222 -23.50 -3.99 -0.57
C THR A 222 -24.28 -2.86 0.07
N GLN A 223 -24.51 -2.98 1.37
CA GLN A 223 -25.02 -1.88 2.19
C GLN A 223 -23.98 -1.47 3.23
N PHE A 224 -23.62 -0.19 3.24
CA PHE A 224 -22.80 0.39 4.28
C PHE A 224 -23.61 0.58 5.56
N SER A 225 -22.98 0.26 6.68
CA SER A 225 -23.50 0.51 8.02
C SER A 225 -22.45 1.23 8.87
N ARG A 226 -22.85 1.70 10.05
CA ARG A 226 -21.93 2.28 11.05
C ARG A 226 -21.08 1.23 11.76
N GLU A 227 -21.37 -0.05 11.58
CA GLU A 227 -20.58 -1.12 12.18
C GLU A 227 -19.36 -1.44 11.32
N LYS A 228 -18.19 -1.49 11.96
CA LYS A 228 -16.92 -1.76 11.29
C LYS A 228 -16.49 -3.21 11.52
N THR A 229 -16.45 -4.00 10.46
CA THR A 229 -15.82 -5.31 10.50
C THR A 229 -14.31 -5.15 10.54
N ARG A 230 -13.68 -5.70 11.59
CA ARG A 230 -12.22 -5.71 11.79
C ARG A 230 -11.82 -7.04 12.38
N THR A 231 -11.49 -8.00 11.54
CA THR A 231 -11.15 -9.34 12.01
C THR A 231 -10.11 -9.99 11.12
N ARG A 232 -9.28 -10.86 11.70
CA ARG A 232 -8.42 -11.76 10.93
C ARG A 232 -9.25 -12.94 10.47
N ARG A 233 -9.05 -13.36 9.23
CA ARG A 233 -9.79 -14.47 8.63
C ARG A 233 -8.83 -15.47 8.03
N ARG A 234 -9.16 -16.73 8.26
CA ARG A 234 -8.68 -17.85 7.47
C ARG A 234 -9.86 -18.42 6.70
N ALA A 235 -9.65 -18.65 5.42
CA ALA A 235 -10.66 -19.19 4.52
C ALA A 235 -9.97 -20.13 3.52
N ALA A 236 -10.77 -20.76 2.67
CA ALA A 236 -10.26 -21.39 1.46
C ALA A 236 -10.95 -20.72 0.27
N PHE A 237 -10.25 -20.64 -0.86
CA PHE A 237 -10.86 -20.16 -2.09
C PHE A 237 -12.08 -21.03 -2.43
N PRO A 238 -13.26 -20.43 -2.70
CA PRO A 238 -14.50 -21.19 -2.82
C PRO A 238 -14.47 -22.13 -4.02
N ALA A 239 -15.15 -23.27 -3.89
CA ALA A 239 -15.45 -24.10 -5.05
C ALA A 239 -16.32 -23.29 -6.01
N CYS A 240 -15.89 -23.17 -7.26
CA CYS A 240 -16.57 -22.38 -8.27
C CYS A 240 -16.43 -23.04 -9.66
N SER A 241 -17.21 -22.54 -10.61
CA SER A 241 -17.07 -22.86 -12.02
C SER A 241 -16.45 -21.67 -12.77
N GLY A 242 -16.02 -21.91 -14.00
CA GLY A 242 -15.39 -20.87 -14.81
C GLY A 242 -13.89 -20.80 -14.60
N LEU A 243 -13.33 -19.62 -14.85
CA LEU A 243 -11.89 -19.47 -15.02
C LEU A 243 -11.10 -19.76 -13.74
N PHE A 244 -11.64 -19.33 -12.59
CA PHE A 244 -10.95 -19.45 -11.31
C PHE A 244 -11.15 -20.80 -10.61
N ALA A 245 -11.83 -21.76 -11.25
CA ALA A 245 -12.03 -23.11 -10.68
C ALA A 245 -10.73 -23.80 -10.21
N PRO A 246 -9.57 -23.66 -10.89
CA PRO A 246 -8.31 -24.26 -10.42
C PRO A 246 -7.76 -23.68 -9.09
N LEU A 247 -8.30 -22.54 -8.64
CA LEU A 247 -7.93 -21.95 -7.35
C LEU A 247 -8.73 -22.57 -6.18
N ALA A 248 -9.79 -23.33 -6.46
CA ALA A 248 -10.64 -23.93 -5.43
C ALA A 248 -9.84 -24.69 -4.38
N GLY A 249 -10.13 -24.42 -3.11
CA GLY A 249 -9.48 -25.05 -1.96
C GLY A 249 -8.14 -24.45 -1.56
N CYS A 250 -7.58 -23.49 -2.31
CA CYS A 250 -6.35 -22.80 -1.88
C CYS A 250 -6.56 -22.15 -0.51
N PRO A 251 -5.66 -22.37 0.47
CA PRO A 251 -5.75 -21.74 1.76
C PRO A 251 -5.50 -20.23 1.63
N LEU A 252 -6.32 -19.46 2.33
CA LEU A 252 -6.25 -18.01 2.37
C LEU A 252 -6.19 -17.55 3.82
N GLU A 253 -5.27 -16.64 4.09
CA GLU A 253 -5.15 -15.96 5.38
C GLU A 253 -4.99 -14.47 5.12
N GLY A 254 -5.74 -13.67 5.87
CA GLY A 254 -5.76 -12.23 5.69
C GLY A 254 -6.63 -11.57 6.74
N TYR A 255 -7.11 -10.37 6.41
CA TYR A 255 -7.97 -9.62 7.33
C TYR A 255 -9.07 -8.88 6.57
N GLU A 256 -10.16 -8.65 7.29
CA GLU A 256 -11.27 -7.81 6.84
C GLU A 256 -11.21 -6.47 7.55
N ILE A 257 -11.33 -5.38 6.79
CA ILE A 257 -11.48 -4.03 7.33
C ILE A 257 -12.45 -3.22 6.48
N HIS A 258 -13.74 -3.34 6.76
CA HIS A 258 -14.78 -2.73 5.95
C HIS A 258 -16.02 -2.35 6.77
N MET A 259 -16.82 -1.45 6.21
CA MET A 259 -18.10 -1.00 6.77
C MET A 259 -19.29 -1.54 5.95
N GLY A 260 -19.01 -2.20 4.83
CA GLY A 260 -20.02 -2.67 3.89
C GLY A 260 -20.38 -4.13 4.14
N ASP A 261 -21.66 -4.41 4.30
CA ASP A 261 -22.18 -5.76 4.36
C ASP A 261 -22.68 -6.20 2.98
N SER A 262 -22.12 -7.30 2.46
CA SER A 262 -22.55 -7.93 1.20
C SER A 262 -23.29 -9.25 1.43
N GLY A 263 -23.83 -9.47 2.63
CA GLY A 263 -24.56 -10.67 3.03
C GLY A 263 -23.67 -11.75 3.67
N SER A 264 -24.31 -12.82 4.15
CA SER A 264 -23.68 -13.88 4.96
C SER A 264 -22.60 -14.72 4.24
N GLU A 265 -22.62 -14.77 2.91
CA GLU A 265 -21.54 -15.38 2.10
C GLU A 265 -20.59 -14.31 1.52
N GLY A 266 -20.70 -13.07 2.00
CA GLY A 266 -20.13 -11.88 1.38
C GLY A 266 -18.61 -11.82 1.35
N LEU A 267 -17.88 -12.73 1.99
CA LEU A 267 -16.41 -12.71 1.99
C LEU A 267 -15.82 -12.87 0.58
N PHE A 268 -16.43 -13.70 -0.27
CA PHE A 268 -15.99 -13.97 -1.64
C PHE A 268 -17.18 -14.16 -2.58
N SER A 269 -17.06 -13.69 -3.81
CA SER A 269 -17.97 -14.05 -4.89
C SER A 269 -17.17 -14.29 -6.18
N VAL A 270 -17.53 -15.33 -6.92
CA VAL A 270 -16.89 -15.68 -8.19
C VAL A 270 -17.96 -15.99 -9.21
N ARG A 271 -17.83 -15.40 -10.40
CA ARG A 271 -18.70 -15.65 -11.56
C ARG A 271 -17.86 -15.62 -12.84
N GLU A 272 -17.76 -16.76 -13.52
CA GLU A 272 -17.03 -16.92 -14.78
C GLU A 272 -15.55 -16.50 -14.66
N ASN A 273 -15.19 -15.34 -15.22
CA ASN A 273 -13.85 -14.72 -15.19
C ASN A 273 -13.77 -13.52 -14.23
N VAL A 274 -14.77 -13.32 -13.37
CA VAL A 274 -14.79 -12.24 -12.38
C VAL A 274 -14.79 -12.84 -10.97
N MET A 275 -13.95 -12.27 -10.10
CA MET A 275 -13.99 -12.57 -8.67
C MET A 275 -13.96 -11.29 -7.85
N GLY A 276 -14.44 -11.36 -6.62
CA GLY A 276 -14.23 -10.30 -5.65
C GLY A 276 -14.23 -10.81 -4.21
N THR A 277 -13.56 -10.07 -3.33
CA THR A 277 -13.43 -10.44 -1.92
C THR A 277 -13.24 -9.25 -1.00
N TYR A 278 -13.65 -9.40 0.27
CA TYR A 278 -13.28 -8.51 1.36
C TYR A 278 -11.92 -8.81 2.01
N LEU A 279 -11.27 -9.91 1.64
CA LEU A 279 -10.03 -10.35 2.24
C LEU A 279 -8.85 -9.53 1.71
N HIS A 280 -8.28 -8.67 2.55
CA HIS A 280 -6.98 -8.04 2.30
C HIS A 280 -5.84 -9.03 2.58
N GLY A 281 -4.71 -8.87 1.89
CA GLY A 281 -3.66 -9.89 1.84
C GLY A 281 -3.99 -11.11 0.96
N PHE A 282 -5.03 -11.02 0.12
CA PHE A 282 -5.45 -12.13 -0.76
C PHE A 282 -4.30 -12.70 -1.61
N PHE A 283 -3.44 -11.83 -2.17
CA PHE A 283 -2.30 -12.26 -2.99
C PHE A 283 -1.03 -12.60 -2.18
N ASP A 284 -1.05 -12.43 -0.86
CA ASP A 284 0.06 -12.84 0.02
C ASP A 284 0.12 -14.36 0.15
N ALA A 285 -1.00 -15.06 -0.04
CA ALA A 285 -1.10 -16.51 -0.03
C ALA A 285 -0.28 -17.12 -1.20
N PRO A 286 0.85 -17.79 -0.94
CA PRO A 286 1.79 -18.23 -1.98
C PRO A 286 1.14 -19.21 -2.96
N GLU A 287 0.42 -20.20 -2.44
CA GLU A 287 -0.25 -21.21 -3.27
C GLU A 287 -1.30 -20.59 -4.20
N LEU A 288 -2.10 -19.65 -3.70
CA LEU A 288 -3.07 -18.93 -4.54
C LEU A 288 -2.36 -18.13 -5.62
N ARG A 289 -1.34 -17.34 -5.25
CA ARG A 289 -0.59 -16.50 -6.18
C ARG A 289 0.03 -17.34 -7.31
N ASP A 290 0.68 -18.44 -6.98
CA ASP A 290 1.38 -19.27 -7.97
C ASP A 290 0.40 -20.02 -8.89
N ARG A 291 -0.73 -20.49 -8.35
CA ARG A 291 -1.81 -21.05 -9.17
C ARG A 291 -2.47 -19.99 -10.05
N LEU A 292 -2.66 -18.77 -9.57
CA LEU A 292 -3.19 -17.67 -10.37
C LEU A 292 -2.22 -17.33 -11.52
N VAL A 293 -0.93 -17.18 -11.23
CA VAL A 293 0.09 -16.95 -12.27
C VAL A 293 0.09 -18.07 -13.31
N SER A 294 0.07 -19.32 -12.86
CA SER A 294 0.04 -20.49 -13.75
C SER A 294 -1.22 -20.51 -14.62
N LEU A 295 -2.37 -20.19 -14.04
CA LEU A 295 -3.64 -20.05 -14.75
C LEU A 295 -3.56 -18.97 -15.84
N LEU A 296 -3.03 -17.80 -15.51
CA LEU A 296 -2.89 -16.69 -16.46
C LEU A 296 -1.89 -17.02 -17.58
N LEU A 297 -0.77 -17.67 -17.28
CA LEU A 297 0.19 -18.12 -18.29
C LEU A 297 -0.41 -19.18 -19.22
N ALA A 298 -1.13 -20.15 -18.67
CA ALA A 298 -1.76 -21.21 -19.47
C ALA A 298 -2.76 -20.65 -20.49
N ARG A 299 -3.48 -19.55 -20.15
CA ARG A 299 -4.35 -18.85 -21.11
C ARG A 299 -3.62 -18.28 -22.31
N LYS A 300 -2.33 -17.95 -22.15
CA LYS A 300 -1.45 -17.48 -23.23
C LYS A 300 -0.71 -18.63 -23.93
N GLY A 301 -0.97 -19.88 -23.56
CA GLY A 301 -0.20 -21.04 -24.02
C GLY A 301 1.23 -21.06 -23.48
N LEU A 302 1.48 -20.39 -22.35
CA LEU A 302 2.78 -20.31 -21.71
C LEU A 302 2.80 -21.15 -20.43
N ALA A 303 4.00 -21.56 -20.01
CA ALA A 303 4.26 -22.13 -18.70
C ALA A 303 5.40 -21.35 -18.04
N TRP A 304 5.34 -21.17 -16.73
CA TRP A 304 6.44 -20.52 -16.00
C TRP A 304 7.63 -21.47 -15.93
N THR A 305 8.81 -20.98 -16.32
CA THR A 305 10.07 -21.74 -16.31
C THR A 305 11.17 -21.06 -15.50
N GLY A 306 10.88 -19.90 -14.90
CA GLY A 306 11.80 -19.20 -14.02
C GLY A 306 11.69 -19.64 -12.57
N GLU A 307 12.44 -18.98 -11.69
CA GLU A 307 12.35 -19.20 -10.25
C GLU A 307 10.95 -18.86 -9.74
N ALA A 308 10.45 -19.64 -8.78
CA ALA A 308 9.21 -19.32 -8.10
C ALA A 308 9.35 -17.97 -7.40
N GLY A 309 8.25 -17.21 -7.27
CA GLY A 309 8.24 -16.05 -6.38
C GLY A 309 8.58 -16.45 -4.94
N PRO A 310 8.91 -15.50 -4.05
CA PRO A 310 9.25 -15.81 -2.67
C PRO A 310 8.15 -16.67 -2.01
N GLU A 311 8.54 -17.85 -1.52
CA GLU A 311 7.61 -18.85 -0.99
C GLU A 311 6.86 -18.36 0.25
N ASP A 312 7.44 -17.42 1.01
CA ASP A 312 6.81 -16.84 2.19
C ASP A 312 6.92 -15.30 2.17
N GLY A 313 5.78 -14.64 1.94
CA GLY A 313 5.69 -13.19 1.94
C GLY A 313 5.90 -12.56 3.32
N GLN A 314 5.66 -13.29 4.42
CA GLN A 314 5.98 -12.82 5.76
C GLN A 314 7.49 -12.86 6.00
N ALA A 315 8.14 -14.00 5.75
CA ALA A 315 9.59 -14.12 5.90
C ALA A 315 10.34 -13.10 5.03
N TYR A 316 9.88 -12.88 3.79
CA TYR A 316 10.45 -11.84 2.93
C TYR A 316 10.31 -10.43 3.53
N ARG A 317 9.15 -10.08 4.08
CA ARG A 317 8.95 -8.77 4.75
C ARG A 317 9.88 -8.63 5.95
N GLU A 318 9.97 -9.67 6.79
CA GLU A 318 10.89 -9.70 7.93
C GLU A 318 12.34 -9.49 7.50
N GLU A 319 12.78 -10.14 6.41
CA GLU A 319 14.12 -9.95 5.85
C GLU A 319 14.37 -8.49 5.42
N GLN A 320 13.39 -7.82 4.80
CA GLN A 320 13.51 -6.40 4.43
C GLN A 320 13.57 -5.48 5.65
N TYR A 321 12.81 -5.79 6.71
CA TYR A 321 12.89 -5.06 7.98
C TYR A 321 14.23 -5.30 8.68
N ASP A 322 14.78 -6.50 8.65
CA ASP A 322 16.09 -6.82 9.21
C ASP A 322 17.21 -6.08 8.48
N LYS A 323 17.13 -5.98 7.14
CA LYS A 323 18.06 -5.14 6.35
C LYS A 323 18.00 -3.67 6.74
N LEU A 324 16.78 -3.12 6.90
CA LEU A 324 16.61 -1.75 7.39
C LEU A 324 17.21 -1.59 8.79
N ALA A 325 16.88 -2.49 9.71
CA ALA A 325 17.31 -2.42 11.09
C ALA A 325 18.84 -2.57 11.22
N ALA A 326 19.47 -3.44 10.43
CA ALA A 326 20.92 -3.56 10.36
C ALA A 326 21.55 -2.25 9.85
N ALA A 327 21.06 -1.72 8.73
CA ALA A 327 21.58 -0.47 8.17
C ALA A 327 21.43 0.72 9.13
N LEU A 328 20.30 0.83 9.84
CA LEU A 328 20.12 1.87 10.86
C LEU A 328 21.10 1.70 12.03
N ARG A 329 21.32 0.48 12.53
CA ARG A 329 22.29 0.23 13.60
C ARG A 329 23.73 0.57 13.18
N ASP A 330 24.07 0.30 11.93
CA ASP A 330 25.42 0.60 11.40
C ASP A 330 25.62 2.11 11.12
N SER A 331 24.53 2.84 10.88
CA SER A 331 24.57 4.25 10.44
C SER A 331 24.31 5.27 11.55
N LEU A 332 23.71 4.85 12.66
CA LEU A 332 23.34 5.71 13.78
C LEU A 332 24.18 5.41 15.01
N ASP A 333 24.45 6.44 15.81
CA ASP A 333 24.94 6.30 17.18
C ASP A 333 23.83 5.71 18.07
N MET A 334 23.70 4.39 18.03
CA MET A 334 22.68 3.67 18.77
C MET A 334 22.85 3.82 20.29
N GLU A 335 24.07 4.01 20.79
CA GLU A 335 24.30 4.27 22.22
C GLU A 335 23.69 5.61 22.63
N ALA A 336 23.84 6.66 21.82
CA ALA A 336 23.17 7.94 22.04
C ALA A 336 21.64 7.80 21.92
N VAL A 337 21.14 7.08 20.92
CA VAL A 337 19.69 6.83 20.74
C VAL A 337 19.09 6.13 21.97
N TYR A 338 19.70 5.05 22.46
CA TYR A 338 19.22 4.34 23.64
C TYR A 338 19.30 5.20 24.90
N ARG A 339 20.37 5.98 25.05
CA ARG A 339 20.49 6.92 26.17
C ARG A 339 19.38 7.97 26.16
N ILE A 340 19.05 8.53 24.99
CA ILE A 340 17.92 9.46 24.82
C ILE A 340 16.60 8.78 25.19
N LEU A 341 16.41 7.52 24.77
CA LEU A 341 15.20 6.75 25.08
C LEU A 341 15.04 6.51 26.59
N GLU A 342 16.14 6.20 27.29
CA GLU A 342 16.15 5.91 28.72
C GLU A 342 16.03 7.16 29.59
N GLN A 343 16.67 8.26 29.19
CA GLN A 343 16.66 9.54 29.92
C GLN A 343 15.41 10.37 29.64
N GLY A 344 14.78 10.18 28.47
CA GLY A 344 13.61 10.95 28.07
C GLY A 344 13.95 12.41 27.79
N LEU A 345 13.19 13.34 28.37
CA LEU A 345 13.38 14.78 28.17
C LEU A 345 14.39 15.41 29.14
N ASP A 346 14.81 14.68 30.17
CA ASP A 346 15.65 15.17 31.27
C ASP A 346 17.11 15.46 30.85
#